data_AF-A0A9E0PFC1-F1
#
_entry.id   AF-A0A9E0PFC1-F1
#
_cell.length_a   1.000
_cell.length_b   1.000
_cell.length_c   1.000
_cell.angle_alpha   90.00
_cell.angle_beta   90.00
_cell.angle_gamma   90.00
#
_symmetry.space_group_name_H-M   'P 1'
#
loop_
_entity.id
_entity.type
_entity.pdbx_description
1 polymer ?
#
loop_
_entity_poly.entity_id
_entity_poly.type
_entity_poly.pdbx_seq_one_letter_code
_entity_poly.pdbx_strand_id
1 'polypeptide(L)'
;MKKALILACMFLLVATVALAAGPKTYQVTGPVLDVKGDVIVVKKGSDNWEVAKSTATKVVGDVKVGSKVTIEYTMTATKIEAKEEKKAAEKKKK
;
A
#
# COMPACT_ATOMS: atom_id res chain seq x y z
N MET A 1 16.95 -25.20 -31.19
CA MET A 1 15.65 -24.49 -31.16
C MET A 1 14.96 -24.54 -29.79
N LYS A 2 14.72 -25.71 -29.17
CA LYS A 2 14.07 -25.81 -27.84
C LYS A 2 14.78 -25.02 -26.72
N LYS A 3 16.12 -25.05 -26.69
CA LYS A 3 16.91 -24.35 -25.66
C LYS A 3 16.93 -22.83 -25.83
N ALA A 4 16.85 -22.34 -27.07
CA ALA A 4 16.74 -20.91 -27.36
C ALA A 4 15.35 -20.37 -26.97
N LEU A 5 14.30 -21.17 -27.16
CA LEU A 5 12.93 -20.83 -26.76
C LEU A 5 12.78 -20.77 -25.23
N ILE A 6 13.40 -21.70 -24.51
CA ILE A 6 13.41 -21.69 -23.02
C ILE A 6 14.14 -20.45 -22.49
N LEU A 7 15.27 -20.08 -23.11
CA LEU A 7 16.02 -18.90 -22.70
C LEU A 7 15.26 -17.60 -23.01
N ALA A 8 14.57 -17.52 -24.15
CA ALA A 8 13.70 -16.39 -24.49
C ALA A 8 12.49 -16.26 -23.53
N CYS A 9 11.85 -17.37 -23.15
CA CYS A 9 10.79 -17.36 -22.14
C CYS A 9 11.29 -16.93 -20.76
N MET A 10 12.52 -17.30 -20.39
CA MET A 10 13.12 -16.92 -19.12
C MET A 10 13.48 -15.43 -19.07
N PHE A 11 13.95 -14.86 -20.19
CA PHE A 11 14.18 -13.41 -20.31
C PHE A 11 12.88 -12.59 -20.25
N LEU A 12 11.78 -13.10 -20.83
CA LEU A 12 10.46 -12.46 -20.73
C LEU A 12 9.89 -12.46 -19.30
N LEU A 13 10.18 -13.50 -18.49
CA LEU A 13 9.71 -13.59 -17.11
C LEU A 13 10.41 -12.61 -16.15
N VAL A 14 11.66 -12.23 -16.44
CA VAL A 14 12.41 -11.27 -15.60
C VAL A 14 12.02 -9.82 -15.94
N ALA A 15 11.55 -9.56 -17.17
CA ALA A 15 11.10 -8.24 -17.61
C ALA A 15 9.78 -7.79 -16.94
N THR A 16 8.96 -8.71 -16.42
CA THR A 16 7.67 -8.36 -15.80
C THR A 16 7.79 -7.80 -14.37
N VAL A 17 8.94 -7.95 -13.70
CA VAL A 17 9.12 -7.48 -12.32
C VAL A 17 9.51 -5.99 -12.25
N ALA A 18 10.05 -5.44 -13.35
CA ALA A 18 10.56 -4.06 -13.39
C ALA A 18 9.48 -2.99 -13.63
N LEU A 19 8.24 -3.38 -13.95
CA LEU A 19 7.13 -2.45 -14.26
C LEU A 19 6.25 -2.11 -13.06
N ALA A 20 6.54 -2.65 -11.87
CA ALA A 20 5.72 -2.47 -10.67
C ALA A 20 6.34 -1.48 -9.67
N ALA A 21 6.89 -0.35 -10.13
CA ALA A 21 7.23 0.79 -9.27
C ALA A 21 5.96 1.55 -8.82
N GLY A 22 4.93 0.81 -8.42
CA GLY A 22 3.73 1.36 -7.81
C GLY A 22 3.98 1.82 -6.37
N PRO A 23 3.02 2.49 -5.74
CA PRO A 23 3.11 2.88 -4.34
C PRO A 23 3.42 1.65 -3.48
N LYS A 24 4.31 1.82 -2.49
CA LYS A 24 4.74 0.71 -1.63
C LYS A 24 3.52 0.06 -0.97
N THR A 25 3.47 -1.26 -1.03
CA THR A 25 2.54 -2.05 -0.23
C THR A 25 3.11 -2.18 1.18
N TYR A 26 2.27 -1.92 2.16
CA TYR A 26 2.57 -2.00 3.58
C TYR A 26 1.74 -3.11 4.22
N GLN A 27 2.14 -3.51 5.42
CA GLN A 27 1.42 -4.50 6.21
C GLN A 27 1.14 -3.97 7.61
N VAL A 28 -0.04 -4.31 8.11
CA VAL A 28 -0.39 -4.19 9.53
C VAL A 28 -0.92 -5.53 10.02
N THR A 29 -0.36 -6.02 11.12
CA THR A 29 -0.77 -7.27 11.74
C THR A 29 -1.23 -6.99 13.17
N GLY A 30 -2.38 -7.53 13.54
CA GLY A 30 -2.97 -7.29 14.85
C GLY A 30 -4.32 -8.00 15.03
N PRO A 31 -4.84 -8.06 16.27
CA PRO A 31 -6.23 -8.46 16.50
C PRO A 31 -7.19 -7.40 15.92
N VAL A 32 -8.25 -7.87 15.28
CA VAL A 32 -9.38 -7.04 14.85
C VAL A 32 -10.13 -6.56 16.09
N LEU A 33 -10.29 -5.24 16.21
CA LEU A 33 -11.07 -4.62 17.26
C LEU A 33 -12.51 -4.35 16.80
N ASP A 34 -12.70 -4.02 15.51
CA ASP A 34 -14.00 -3.67 14.96
C ASP A 34 -14.04 -3.89 13.44
N VAL A 35 -15.24 -4.13 12.90
CA VAL A 35 -15.52 -4.21 11.47
C VAL A 35 -16.78 -3.39 11.19
N LYS A 36 -16.61 -2.17 10.69
CA LYS A 36 -17.72 -1.25 10.39
C LYS A 36 -17.81 -1.05 8.88
N GLY A 37 -18.78 -1.69 8.25
CA GLY A 37 -19.00 -1.55 6.81
C GLY A 37 -17.73 -1.86 6.01
N ASP A 38 -17.16 -0.82 5.40
CA ASP A 38 -15.96 -0.83 4.58
C ASP A 38 -14.67 -0.49 5.33
N VAL A 39 -14.67 -0.45 6.66
CA VAL A 39 -13.48 -0.23 7.49
C VAL A 39 -13.26 -1.39 8.47
N ILE A 40 -12.00 -1.84 8.59
CA ILE A 40 -11.54 -2.78 9.60
C ILE A 40 -10.60 -2.04 10.55
N VAL A 41 -10.81 -2.19 11.85
CA VAL A 41 -9.93 -1.63 12.88
C VAL A 41 -9.07 -2.73 13.47
N VAL A 42 -7.74 -2.56 13.44
CA VAL A 42 -6.77 -3.53 13.99
C VAL A 42 -5.85 -2.87 15.02
N LYS A 43 -5.53 -3.59 16.11
CA LYS A 43 -4.58 -3.08 17.11
C LYS A 43 -3.14 -3.40 16.72
N LYS A 44 -2.29 -2.40 16.55
CA LYS A 44 -0.85 -2.56 16.30
C LYS A 44 -0.06 -1.83 17.40
N GLY A 45 0.53 -2.59 18.32
CA GLY A 45 1.19 -2.01 19.49
C GLY A 45 0.17 -1.28 20.38
N SER A 46 0.42 0.00 20.67
CA SER A 46 -0.50 0.88 21.39
C SER A 46 -1.64 1.42 20.53
N ASP A 47 -1.48 1.41 19.20
CA ASP A 47 -2.32 2.19 18.29
C ASP A 47 -3.42 1.34 17.64
N ASN A 48 -4.54 1.99 17.34
CA ASN A 48 -5.63 1.40 16.58
C ASN A 48 -5.54 1.89 15.13
N TRP A 49 -5.38 0.97 14.20
CA TRP A 49 -5.27 1.24 12.78
C TRP A 49 -6.60 1.02 12.10
N GLU A 50 -7.12 2.05 11.45
CA GLU A 50 -8.31 1.96 10.60
C GLU A 50 -7.87 1.73 9.16
N VAL A 51 -8.34 0.63 8.57
CA VAL A 51 -7.98 0.25 7.20
C VAL A 51 -9.26 0.08 6.39
N ALA A 52 -9.39 0.89 5.35
CA ALA A 52 -10.48 0.78 4.41
C ALA A 52 -10.33 -0.49 3.56
N LYS A 53 -11.46 -1.16 3.31
CA LYS A 53 -11.62 -2.28 2.37
C LYS A 53 -12.68 -1.90 1.34
N SER A 54 -12.65 -2.55 0.19
CA SER A 54 -13.66 -2.39 -0.86
C SER A 54 -14.14 -3.75 -1.32
N THR A 55 -15.07 -3.79 -2.27
CA THR A 55 -15.50 -5.03 -2.92
C THR A 55 -14.38 -5.74 -3.67
N ALA A 56 -13.30 -5.02 -4.02
CA ALA A 56 -12.10 -5.60 -4.64
C ALA A 56 -11.10 -6.18 -3.61
N THR A 57 -11.29 -5.93 -2.31
CA THR A 57 -10.41 -6.47 -1.27
C THR A 57 -10.59 -7.98 -1.17
N LYS A 58 -9.53 -8.73 -1.48
CA LYS A 58 -9.51 -10.17 -1.31
C LYS A 58 -9.47 -10.52 0.17
N VAL A 59 -10.55 -11.12 0.67
CA VAL A 59 -10.63 -11.63 2.04
C VAL A 59 -10.38 -13.14 2.02
N VAL A 60 -9.43 -13.59 2.83
CA VAL A 60 -9.09 -15.01 3.00
C VAL A 60 -9.33 -15.39 4.45
N GLY A 61 -10.20 -16.38 4.68
CA GLY A 61 -10.59 -16.85 6.02
C GLY A 61 -11.70 -16.01 6.68
N ASP A 62 -11.97 -16.34 7.95
CA ASP A 62 -13.02 -15.68 8.76
C ASP A 62 -12.45 -14.48 9.54
N VAL A 63 -12.82 -13.27 9.10
CA VAL A 63 -12.41 -12.01 9.73
C VAL A 63 -13.52 -11.48 10.61
N LYS A 64 -13.34 -11.62 11.92
CA LYS A 64 -14.25 -11.13 12.96
C LYS A 64 -13.47 -10.46 14.09
N VAL A 65 -14.17 -9.75 14.96
CA VAL A 65 -13.58 -9.14 16.16
C VAL A 65 -12.86 -10.22 16.98
N GLY A 66 -11.65 -9.89 17.42
CA GLY A 66 -10.74 -10.79 18.14
C GLY A 66 -9.81 -11.62 17.24
N SER A 67 -10.15 -11.81 15.94
CA SER A 67 -9.27 -12.54 15.02
C SER A 67 -7.94 -11.78 14.82
N LYS A 68 -6.81 -12.49 14.90
CA LYS A 68 -5.52 -11.94 14.48
C LYS A 68 -5.42 -11.98 12.96
N VAL A 69 -5.25 -10.82 12.33
CA VAL A 69 -5.17 -10.68 10.87
C VAL A 69 -3.89 -9.94 10.48
N THR A 70 -3.44 -10.18 9.25
CA THR A 70 -2.47 -9.33 8.55
C THR A 70 -3.19 -8.69 7.37
N ILE A 71 -3.18 -7.36 7.30
CA ILE A 71 -3.78 -6.60 6.22
C ILE A 71 -2.66 -5.99 5.39
N GLU A 72 -2.66 -6.30 4.10
CA GLU A 72 -1.85 -5.62 3.09
C GLU A 72 -2.61 -4.40 2.58
N TYR A 73 -1.96 -3.25 2.56
CA TYR A 73 -2.58 -2.00 2.14
C TYR A 73 -1.58 -1.08 1.45
N THR A 74 -2.11 -0.13 0.69
CA THR A 74 -1.36 0.93 0.04
C THR A 74 -1.83 2.27 0.59
N MET A 75 -0.89 3.16 0.94
CA MET A 75 -1.24 4.51 1.36
C MET A 75 -1.48 5.39 0.13
N THR A 76 -2.65 6.02 0.06
CA THR A 76 -3.03 6.91 -1.06
C THR A 76 -3.39 8.29 -0.52
N ALA A 77 -2.83 9.34 -1.11
CA ALA A 77 -3.19 10.71 -0.79
C ALA A 77 -4.58 11.04 -1.37
N THR A 78 -5.47 11.61 -0.56
CA THR A 78 -6.81 12.03 -1.00
C THR A 78 -6.84 13.49 -1.46
N LYS A 79 -5.97 14.33 -0.90
CA LYS A 79 -5.83 15.75 -1.26
C LYS A 79 -4.41 16.22 -0.94
N ILE A 80 -3.83 17.01 -1.84
CA ILE A 80 -2.53 17.66 -1.64
C ILE A 80 -2.73 19.16 -1.86
N GLU A 81 -2.39 19.96 -0.86
CA GLU A 81 -2.40 21.42 -0.95
C GLU A 81 -1.00 21.96 -0.66
N ALA A 82 -0.36 22.53 -1.69
CA ALA A 82 0.89 23.26 -1.50
C ALA A 82 0.55 24.62 -0.87
N LYS A 83 1.04 24.86 0.35
CA LYS A 83 1.05 26.21 0.93
C LYS A 83 2.32 26.89 0.42
N GLU A 84 2.18 27.99 -0.32
CA GLU A 84 3.33 28.74 -0.84
C GLU A 84 4.31 29.06 0.31
N GLU A 85 5.54 28.58 0.21
CA GLU A 85 6.62 29.12 1.01
C GLU A 85 6.83 30.57 0.55
N LYS A 86 6.63 31.54 1.46
CA LYS A 86 6.99 32.94 1.19
C LYS A 86 8.41 32.95 0.62
N LYS A 87 8.51 33.23 -0.68
CA LYS A 87 9.78 33.43 -1.40
C LYS A 87 10.63 34.36 -0.55
N ALA A 88 11.67 33.81 0.09
CA ALA A 88 12.68 34.63 0.75
C ALA A 88 13.21 35.57 -0.33
N ALA A 89 13.10 36.86 -0.04
CA ALA A 89 13.40 37.95 -0.95
C ALA A 89 14.67 37.69 -1.76
N GLU A 90 14.58 37.87 -3.08
CA GLU A 90 15.73 38.15 -3.95
C GLU A 90 16.66 39.12 -3.20
N LYS A 91 17.79 38.63 -2.69
CA LYS A 91 18.95 39.50 -2.49
C LYS A 91 19.49 39.85 -3.87
N LYS A 92 18.89 40.85 -4.51
CA LYS A 92 19.55 41.69 -5.51
C LYS A 92 20.28 42.84 -4.81
N LYS A 93 21.43 43.21 -5.40
CA LYS A 93 22.38 44.28 -5.07
C LYS A 93 23.32 43.96 -3.90
N LYS A 94 24.64 44.11 -4.00
CA LYS A 94 25.52 44.81 -4.95
C LYS A 94 26.91 44.19 -4.85
#